data_AF-U9SVT9-F1
#
_entry.id   AF-U9SVT9-F1
#
_cell.length_a   1.000
_cell.length_b   1.000
_cell.length_c   1.000
_cell.angle_alpha   90.00
_cell.angle_beta   90.00
_cell.angle_gamma   90.00
#
_symmetry.space_group_name_H-M   'P 1'
#
loop_
_entity.id
_entity.type
_entity.pdbx_description
1 polymer ?
#
loop_
_entity_poly.entity_id
_entity_poly.type
_entity_poly.pdbx_seq_one_letter_code
_entity_poly.pdbx_strand_id
1 'polypeptide(L)' 'MSSKFWAELSSDYEKLFETEIGYDVIIYAGEEQNVKEIHAHSNILCARSQYF' A
#
# COMPACT_ATOMS: atom_id res chain seq x y z
N MET A 1 -20.74 6.27 -16.12
CA MET A 1 -20.98 5.61 -14.82
C MET A 1 -20.59 6.60 -13.73
N SER A 2 -21.43 6.81 -12.71
CA SER A 2 -21.02 7.58 -11.53
C SER A 2 -20.14 6.68 -10.65
N SER A 3 -18.93 7.13 -10.34
CA SER A 3 -18.09 6.45 -9.36
C SER A 3 -18.51 6.90 -7.96
N LYS A 4 -18.91 5.95 -7.10
CA LYS A 4 -19.10 6.22 -5.69
C LYS A 4 -17.74 6.12 -4.98
N PHE A 5 -17.31 7.22 -4.38
CA PHE A 5 -16.13 7.22 -3.52
C PHE A 5 -16.50 6.66 -2.14
N TRP A 6 -15.68 5.75 -1.64
CA TRP A 6 -15.86 5.11 -0.33
C TRP A 6 -14.77 5.57 0.63
N ALA A 7 -14.98 6.74 1.24
CA ALA A 7 -13.98 7.39 2.10
C ALA A 7 -13.56 6.52 3.29
N GLU A 8 -14.52 5.88 3.97
CA GLU A 8 -14.27 5.03 5.13
C GLU A 8 -13.39 3.82 4.78
N LEU A 9 -13.71 3.12 3.70
CA LEU A 9 -12.90 2.00 3.21
C LEU A 9 -11.46 2.43 2.86
N SER A 10 -11.29 3.64 2.30
CA SER A 10 -9.96 4.18 2.03
C SER A 10 -9.17 4.44 3.32
N SER A 11 -9.84 4.98 4.35
CA SER A 11 -9.22 5.21 5.67
C SER A 11 -8.86 3.90 6.37
N ASP A 12 -9.65 2.84 6.19
CA ASP A 12 -9.33 1.54 6.76
C ASP A 12 -8.08 0.92 6.12
N TYR A 13 -7.88 1.09 4.81
CA TYR A 13 -6.63 0.68 4.14
C TYR A 13 -5.42 1.51 4.57
N GLU A 14 -5.59 2.81 4.78
CA GLU A 14 -4.53 3.68 5.33
C GLU A 14 -4.10 3.19 6.72
N LYS A 15 -5.05 2.89 7.61
CA LYS A 15 -4.74 2.32 8.93
C LYS A 15 -4.00 0.98 8.83
N LEU A 16 -4.40 0.09 7.90
CA LEU A 16 -3.70 -1.18 7.69
C LEU A 16 -2.24 -0.96 7.29
N PHE A 17 -1.99 0.03 6.42
CA PHE A 17 -0.64 0.42 6.01
C PHE A 17 0.16 1.01 7.19
N GLU A 18 -0.38 1.99 7.91
CA GLU A 18 0.28 2.65 9.04
C GLU A 18 0.57 1.72 10.22
N THR A 19 -0.33 0.78 10.50
CA THR A 19 -0.17 -0.20 11.59
C THR A 19 0.69 -1.39 11.21
N GLU A 20 1.03 -1.53 9.92
CA GLU A 20 1.76 -2.66 9.36
C GLU A 20 1.10 -4.02 9.71
N ILE A 21 -0.21 -4.04 9.95
CA ILE A 21 -0.92 -5.27 10.26
C ILE A 21 -1.15 -6.04 8.96
N GLY A 22 -0.67 -7.29 8.94
CA GLY A 22 -0.93 -8.23 7.84
C GLY A 22 -0.27 -7.84 6.52
N TYR A 23 0.82 -7.06 6.55
CA TYR A 23 1.65 -6.88 5.35
C TYR A 23 2.16 -8.24 4.87
N ASP A 24 2.27 -8.37 3.55
CA ASP A 24 2.76 -9.57 2.88
C ASP A 24 3.85 -9.25 1.85
N VAL A 25 4.20 -7.96 1.70
CA VAL A 25 5.24 -7.47 0.80
C VAL A 25 6.13 -6.46 1.55
N ILE A 26 7.44 -6.57 1.33
CA ILE A 26 8.43 -5.59 1.76
C ILE A 26 9.07 -4.98 0.51
N ILE A 27 9.02 -3.66 0.38
CA ILE A 27 9.63 -2.91 -0.71
C ILE A 27 10.86 -2.18 -0.19
N TYR A 28 12.01 -2.43 -0.81
CA TYR A 28 13.23 -1.65 -0.61
C TYR A 28 13.32 -0.58 -1.69
N ALA A 29 13.17 0.69 -1.30
CA ALA A 29 13.17 1.81 -2.23
C ALA A 29 14.30 2.80 -1.90
N GLY A 30 15.05 3.21 -2.92
CA GLY A 30 16.21 4.11 -2.80
C GLY A 30 17.49 3.45 -3.29
N GLU A 31 18.60 4.19 -3.18
CA GLU A 31 19.92 3.75 -3.63
C GLU A 31 20.92 3.73 -2.47
N GLU A 32 21.76 2.69 -2.43
CA GLU A 32 22.86 2.50 -1.48
C GLU A 32 22.47 2.79 -0.02
N GLN A 33 22.99 3.86 0.57
CA GLN A 33 22.80 4.21 1.98
C GLN A 33 21.44 4.86 2.26
N ASN A 34 20.67 5.21 1.23
CA ASN A 34 19.35 5.85 1.34
C ASN A 34 18.20 4.87 1.10
N VAL A 35 18.46 3.56 1.12
CA VAL A 35 17.42 2.53 1.02
C VAL A 35 16.48 2.65 2.21
N LYS A 36 15.17 2.73 1.92
CA LYS A 36 14.08 2.67 2.88
C LYS A 36 13.32 1.36 2.71
N GLU A 37 12.96 0.77 3.83
CA GLU A 37 12.07 -0.39 3.89
C GLU A 37 10.63 0.10 4.02
N ILE A 38 9.73 -0.48 3.24
CA ILE A 38 8.30 -0.16 3.22
C ILE A 38 7.51 -1.46 3.31
N HIS A 39 6.72 -1.62 4.36
CA HIS A 39 5.78 -2.73 4.52
C HIS A 39 4.47 -2.40 3.80
N ALA A 40 4.04 -3.28 2.90
CA ALA A 40 2.88 -3.05 2.03
C ALA A 40 2.04 -4.32 1.83
N HIS A 41 0.85 -4.13 1.25
CA HIS A 41 -0.11 -5.21 0.98
C HIS A 41 -0.25 -5.45 -0.52
N SER A 42 0.08 -6.66 -0.97
CA SER A 42 0.13 -7.06 -2.38
C SER A 42 -1.19 -6.80 -3.11
N ASN A 43 -2.31 -7.17 -2.47
CA ASN A 43 -3.65 -7.00 -3.02
C ASN A 43 -4.01 -5.53 -3.32
N ILE A 44 -3.56 -4.59 -2.48
CA ILE A 44 -3.75 -3.15 -2.71
C ILE A 44 -2.86 -2.69 -3.85
N LEU A 45 -1.59 -3.10 -3.86
CA LEU A 45 -0.64 -2.74 -4.91
C LEU A 45 -1.12 -3.20 -6.29
N CYS A 46 -1.46 -4.49 -6.45
CA CYS A 46 -1.95 -5.05 -7.71
C CYS A 46 -3.30 -4.47 -8.14
N ALA A 47 -4.15 -4.04 -7.20
CA ALA A 47 -5.41 -3.39 -7.53
C ALA A 47 -5.24 -1.92 -7.96
N ARG A 48 -4.17 -1.25 -7.52
CA ARG A 48 -3.97 0.20 -7.70
C ARG A 48 -2.86 0.55 -8.69
N SER A 49 -2.03 -0.40 -9.10
CA SER A 49 -0.93 -0.22 -10.05
C SER A 49 -0.91 -1.38 -11.04
N GLN A 50 -0.65 -1.09 -12.31
CA GLN A 50 -0.43 -2.13 -13.33
C GLN A 50 0.99 -2.70 -13.32
N TYR A 51 1.89 -2.10 -12.55
CA TYR A 51 3.29 -2.51 -12.45
C TYR A 51 3.55 -3.53 -11.33
N PHE A 52 2.67 -3.56 -10.34
CA PHE A 52 2.68 -4.54 -9.25
C PHE A 52 1.63 -5.61 -9.54
#